data_AF-A0A8T5VF51-F1
#
_entry.id   AF-A0A8T5VF51-F1
#
_cell.length_a   1.000
_cell.length_b   1.000
_cell.length_c   1.000
_cell.angle_alpha   90.00
_cell.angle_beta   90.00
_cell.angle_gamma   90.00
#
_symmetry.space_group_name_H-M   'P 1'
#
loop_
_entity.id
_entity.type
_entity.pdbx_description
1 polymer ?
#
loop_
_entity_poly.entity_id
_entity_poly.type
_entity_poly.pdbx_seq_one_letter_code
_entity_poly.pdbx_strand_id
1 'polypeptide(L)'
;MNRRPITEDDLHAYVDQALEPERRAEVASYLDDHQDVAARVAAFATQREQLRGAFASIADEPLSAELNLSHIIESRRRPPMRTWWAIAAMLLLGIGGLGGWTMRGVLQEGSNGLSALAQEAAYSYGVYAPDRVRPVEIRASDSAELTQWVSNRLKQPVKVPDLSVSGYRLMGGRLVATSHGPAAMFMYDDDHGDRLVVLTRPMSNRNLDTPMMPQSTGDVAGFVWADGGMGYTLVGQLPGDTLKPIANEIRKQTRPI
;
A
#
# COMPACT_ATOMS: atom_id res chain seq x y z
N MET A 1 -67.74 25.18 -24.34
CA MET A 1 -67.28 24.40 -23.16
C MET A 1 -67.65 22.95 -23.41
N ASN A 2 -66.67 22.09 -23.66
CA ASN A 2 -66.91 20.66 -23.91
C ASN A 2 -67.26 20.00 -22.57
N ARG A 3 -68.55 19.67 -22.35
CA ARG A 3 -68.97 18.94 -21.14
C ARG A 3 -68.38 17.53 -21.21
N ARG A 4 -67.45 17.24 -20.30
CA ARG A 4 -66.92 15.89 -20.12
C ARG A 4 -68.07 14.98 -19.64
N PRO A 5 -68.25 13.77 -20.22
CA PRO A 5 -69.29 12.85 -19.78
C PRO A 5 -69.16 12.57 -18.27
N ILE A 6 -70.28 12.33 -17.60
CA ILE A 6 -70.29 11.86 -16.21
C ILE A 6 -69.73 10.45 -16.18
N THR A 7 -68.74 10.22 -15.33
CA THR A 7 -68.09 8.92 -15.15
C THR A 7 -68.41 8.33 -13.78
N GLU A 8 -68.15 7.04 -13.59
CA GLU A 8 -68.33 6.39 -12.28
C GLU A 8 -67.50 7.07 -11.17
N ASP A 9 -66.31 7.57 -11.52
CA ASP A 9 -65.45 8.35 -10.62
C ASP A 9 -66.15 9.63 -10.14
N ASP A 10 -66.91 10.31 -11.01
CA ASP A 10 -67.67 11.50 -10.64
C ASP A 10 -68.81 11.16 -9.66
N LEU A 11 -69.45 10.00 -9.83
CA LEU A 11 -70.52 9.54 -8.92
C LEU A 11 -69.98 9.20 -7.54
N HIS A 12 -68.83 8.50 -7.46
CA HIS A 12 -68.17 8.23 -6.19
C HIS A 12 -67.65 9.50 -5.53
N ALA A 13 -67.02 10.41 -6.29
CA ALA A 13 -66.59 11.71 -5.77
C ALA A 13 -67.77 12.57 -5.29
N TYR A 14 -68.95 12.45 -5.92
CA TYR A 14 -70.18 13.09 -5.45
C TYR A 14 -70.61 12.54 -4.08
N VAL A 15 -70.63 11.21 -3.92
CA VAL A 15 -70.91 10.54 -2.64
C VAL A 15 -69.92 10.98 -1.55
N ASP A 16 -68.64 11.08 -1.89
CA ASP A 16 -67.57 11.45 -0.96
C ASP A 16 -67.51 12.95 -0.66
N GLN A 17 -68.33 13.77 -1.33
CA GLN A 17 -68.31 15.24 -1.27
C GLN A 17 -66.98 15.86 -1.72
N ALA A 18 -66.25 15.17 -2.59
CA ALA A 18 -64.94 15.56 -3.09
C ALA A 18 -64.99 16.30 -4.46
N LEU A 19 -66.17 16.54 -5.01
CA LEU A 19 -66.34 17.29 -6.24
C LEU A 19 -66.31 18.81 -6.02
N GLU A 20 -65.70 19.53 -6.97
CA GLU A 20 -65.82 20.98 -7.10
C GLU A 20 -67.29 21.41 -7.30
N PRO A 21 -67.70 22.61 -6.85
CA PRO A 21 -69.10 23.05 -6.86
C PRO A 21 -69.77 22.99 -8.24
N GLU A 22 -69.05 23.36 -9.29
CA GLU A 22 -69.55 23.35 -10.68
C GLU A 22 -69.83 21.92 -11.16
N ARG A 23 -68.88 21.00 -10.95
CA ARG A 23 -69.03 19.59 -11.34
C ARG A 23 -70.10 18.87 -10.53
N ARG A 24 -70.26 19.24 -9.25
CA ARG A 24 -71.31 18.72 -8.38
C ARG A 24 -72.71 19.07 -8.90
N ALA A 25 -72.90 20.28 -9.42
CA ALA A 25 -74.17 20.70 -10.02
C ALA A 25 -74.48 19.94 -11.32
N GLU A 26 -73.45 19.67 -12.14
CA GLU A 26 -73.59 18.84 -13.35
C GLU A 26 -73.99 17.39 -13.01
N VAL A 27 -73.36 16.79 -12.00
CA VAL A 27 -73.72 15.45 -11.52
C VAL A 27 -75.12 15.43 -10.92
N ALA A 28 -75.51 16.45 -10.13
CA ALA A 28 -76.86 16.54 -9.58
C ALA A 28 -77.93 16.57 -10.68
N SER A 29 -77.72 17.41 -11.72
CA SER A 29 -78.63 17.45 -12.88
C SER A 29 -78.67 16.11 -13.63
N TYR A 30 -77.56 15.40 -13.72
CA TYR A 30 -77.52 14.07 -14.34
C TYR A 30 -78.32 13.03 -13.54
N LEU A 31 -78.26 13.09 -12.21
CA LEU A 31 -79.01 12.19 -11.32
C LEU A 31 -80.52 12.46 -11.35
N ASP A 32 -80.95 13.71 -11.54
CA ASP A 32 -82.36 14.04 -11.72
C ASP A 32 -82.95 13.34 -12.97
N ASP A 33 -82.17 13.29 -14.04
CA ASP A 33 -82.54 12.66 -15.32
C ASP A 33 -82.39 11.11 -15.32
N HIS A 34 -81.65 10.52 -14.37
CA HIS A 34 -81.33 9.08 -14.32
C HIS A 34 -81.64 8.47 -12.94
N GLN A 35 -82.91 8.14 -12.71
CA GLN A 35 -83.44 7.69 -11.43
C GLN A 35 -82.84 6.37 -10.91
N ASP A 36 -82.44 5.47 -11.81
CA ASP A 36 -81.77 4.20 -11.48
C ASP A 36 -80.38 4.44 -10.89
N VAL A 37 -79.62 5.39 -11.46
CA VAL A 37 -78.31 5.80 -10.97
C VAL A 37 -78.43 6.58 -9.66
N ALA A 38 -79.44 7.46 -9.55
CA ALA A 38 -79.73 8.21 -8.33
C ALA A 38 -80.02 7.29 -7.14
N ALA A 39 -80.80 6.22 -7.33
CA ALA A 39 -81.07 5.23 -6.29
C ALA A 39 -79.78 4.54 -5.82
N ARG A 40 -78.87 4.20 -6.74
CA ARG A 40 -77.57 3.59 -6.42
C ARG A 40 -76.66 4.54 -5.63
N VAL A 41 -76.57 5.80 -6.06
CA VAL A 41 -75.79 6.84 -5.38
C VAL A 41 -76.33 7.12 -3.98
N ALA A 42 -77.65 7.15 -3.79
CA ALA A 42 -78.29 7.31 -2.49
C ALA A 42 -77.98 6.13 -1.54
N ALA A 43 -77.92 4.90 -2.06
CA ALA A 43 -77.51 3.74 -1.28
C ALA A 43 -76.05 3.85 -0.82
N PHE A 44 -75.14 4.28 -1.71
CA PHE A 44 -73.74 4.53 -1.34
C PHE A 44 -73.59 5.65 -0.31
N ALA A 45 -74.34 6.75 -0.46
CA ALA A 45 -74.35 7.83 0.52
C ALA A 45 -74.81 7.36 1.91
N THR A 46 -75.81 6.48 1.95
CA THR A 46 -76.30 5.87 3.19
C THR A 46 -75.23 4.97 3.83
N GLN A 47 -74.56 4.13 3.04
CA GLN A 47 -73.46 3.28 3.53
C GLN A 47 -72.29 4.11 4.08
N ARG A 48 -71.92 5.19 3.38
CA ARG A 48 -70.88 6.13 3.83
C ARG A 48 -71.23 6.73 5.19
N GLU A 49 -72.49 7.13 5.39
CA GLU A 49 -72.93 7.70 6.67
C GLU A 49 -72.92 6.65 7.80
N GLN A 50 -73.35 5.42 7.52
CA GLN A 50 -73.27 4.30 8.47
C GLN A 50 -71.83 4.01 8.89
N LEU A 51 -70.89 3.99 7.92
CA LEU A 51 -69.47 3.81 8.20
C LEU A 51 -68.89 4.97 9.01
N ARG A 52 -69.20 6.21 8.64
CA ARG A 52 -68.76 7.39 9.42
C ARG A 52 -69.29 7.34 10.85
N GLY A 53 -70.55 7.00 11.05
CA GLY A 53 -71.13 6.83 12.38
C GLY A 53 -70.47 5.72 13.18
N ALA A 54 -70.25 4.55 12.57
CA ALA A 54 -69.64 3.40 13.24
C ALA A 54 -68.18 3.64 13.66
N PHE A 55 -67.43 4.43 12.89
CA PHE A 55 -66.02 4.70 13.13
C PHE A 55 -65.74 6.10 13.71
N ALA A 56 -66.76 6.89 14.04
CA ALA A 56 -66.59 8.25 14.57
C ALA A 56 -65.70 8.27 15.82
N SER A 57 -65.90 7.33 16.74
CA SER A 57 -65.10 7.23 17.98
C SER A 57 -63.63 6.90 17.74
N ILE A 58 -63.32 6.16 16.67
CA ILE A 58 -61.94 5.79 16.30
C ILE A 58 -61.28 6.96 15.55
N ALA A 59 -62.05 7.72 14.76
CA ALA A 59 -61.56 8.89 14.04
C ALA A 59 -61.09 10.02 14.99
N ASP A 60 -61.68 10.11 16.18
CA ASP A 60 -61.33 11.09 17.22
C ASP A 60 -60.11 10.67 18.08
N GLU A 61 -59.58 9.45 17.90
CA GLU A 61 -58.40 8.99 18.65
C GLU A 61 -57.13 9.76 18.20
N PRO A 62 -56.26 10.17 19.15
CA PRO A 62 -55.01 10.83 18.80
C PRO A 62 -54.11 9.86 18.00
N LEU A 63 -53.67 10.30 16.83
CA LEU A 63 -52.76 9.54 15.97
C LEU A 63 -51.49 9.16 16.74
N SER A 64 -51.12 7.87 16.71
CA SER A 64 -49.89 7.39 17.33
C SER A 64 -48.66 8.06 16.70
N ALA A 65 -47.61 8.26 17.51
CA ALA A 65 -46.37 8.88 17.05
C ALA A 65 -45.71 8.13 15.87
N GLU A 66 -45.98 6.83 15.75
CA GLU A 66 -45.50 5.97 14.66
C GLU A 66 -46.20 6.25 13.33
N LEU A 67 -47.46 6.70 13.35
CA LEU A 67 -48.25 7.06 12.15
C LEU A 67 -48.14 8.54 11.80
N ASN A 68 -47.30 9.30 12.50
CA ASN A 68 -47.07 10.69 12.18
C ASN A 68 -46.23 10.80 10.89
N LEU A 69 -46.91 11.20 9.80
CA LEU A 69 -46.33 11.39 8.47
C LEU A 69 -45.04 12.24 8.47
N SER A 70 -44.96 13.24 9.35
CA SER A 70 -43.76 14.08 9.47
C SER A 70 -42.54 13.27 9.92
N HIS A 71 -42.70 12.33 10.85
CA HIS A 71 -41.63 11.48 11.35
C HIS A 71 -41.20 10.39 10.34
N ILE A 72 -42.17 9.86 9.58
CA ILE A 72 -41.90 8.89 8.48
C ILE A 72 -41.12 9.55 7.34
N ILE A 73 -41.45 10.80 6.99
CA ILE A 73 -40.74 11.54 5.95
C ILE A 73 -39.33 11.91 6.43
N GLU A 74 -39.16 12.30 7.69
CA GLU A 74 -37.87 12.70 8.24
C GLU A 74 -36.90 11.52 8.41
N SER A 75 -37.38 10.35 8.82
CA SER A 75 -36.56 9.14 8.91
C SER A 75 -36.05 8.64 7.54
N ARG A 76 -36.83 8.82 6.46
CA ARG A 76 -36.37 8.53 5.07
C ARG A 76 -35.33 9.51 4.54
N ARG A 77 -35.22 10.72 5.09
CA ARG A 77 -34.29 11.76 4.63
C ARG A 77 -32.91 11.67 5.26
N ARG A 78 -32.71 10.83 6.27
CA ARG A 78 -31.38 10.64 6.87
C ARG A 78 -30.51 9.83 5.91
N PRO A 79 -29.41 10.39 5.38
CA PRO A 79 -28.50 9.61 4.55
C PRO A 79 -27.94 8.45 5.39
N PRO A 80 -27.83 7.24 4.83
CA PRO A 80 -27.34 6.10 5.59
C PRO A 80 -25.91 6.38 6.02
N MET A 81 -25.68 6.42 7.34
CA MET A 81 -24.38 6.71 7.96
C MET A 81 -23.23 5.90 7.32
N ARG A 82 -23.53 4.72 6.78
CA ARG A 82 -22.65 3.83 6.03
C ARG A 82 -21.92 4.47 4.82
N THR A 83 -22.49 5.46 4.14
CA THR A 83 -21.81 6.12 3.01
C THR A 83 -20.65 7.01 3.46
N TRP A 84 -20.75 7.63 4.63
CA TRP A 84 -19.67 8.43 5.21
C TRP A 84 -18.48 7.58 5.66
N TRP A 85 -18.75 6.38 6.20
CA TRP A 85 -17.70 5.44 6.58
C TRP A 85 -16.96 4.87 5.36
N ALA A 86 -17.65 4.65 4.23
CA ALA A 86 -17.03 4.20 2.99
C ALA A 86 -16.07 5.25 2.41
N ILE A 87 -16.44 6.54 2.46
CA ILE A 87 -15.60 7.65 1.99
C ILE A 87 -14.33 7.78 2.86
N ALA A 88 -14.48 7.69 4.19
CA ALA A 88 -13.35 7.73 5.10
C ALA A 88 -12.37 6.55 4.88
N ALA A 89 -12.89 5.34 4.65
CA ALA A 89 -12.07 4.16 4.34
C ALA A 89 -11.31 4.32 3.01
N MET A 90 -11.94 4.87 1.96
CA MET A 90 -11.28 5.13 0.68
C MET A 90 -10.18 6.19 0.80
N LEU A 91 -10.40 7.25 1.58
CA LEU A 91 -9.36 8.26 1.85
C LEU A 91 -8.18 7.67 2.62
N LEU A 92 -8.43 6.85 3.64
CA LEU A 92 -7.37 6.18 4.40
C LEU A 92 -6.57 5.20 3.54
N LEU A 93 -7.23 4.42 2.69
CA LEU A 93 -6.55 3.52 1.74
C LEU A 93 -5.81 4.27 0.64
N GLY A 94 -6.35 5.39 0.14
CA GLY A 94 -5.70 6.24 -0.85
C GLY A 94 -4.44 6.90 -0.30
N ILE A 95 -4.53 7.52 0.88
CA ILE A 95 -3.40 8.17 1.55
C ILE A 95 -2.38 7.13 2.01
N GLY A 96 -2.83 6.01 2.60
CA GLY A 96 -1.96 4.92 3.03
C GLY A 96 -1.29 4.19 1.86
N GLY A 97 -2.00 4.01 0.75
CA GLY A 97 -1.48 3.38 -0.46
C GLY A 97 -0.47 4.26 -1.19
N LEU A 98 -0.83 5.51 -1.51
CA LEU A 98 0.06 6.46 -2.20
C LEU A 98 1.23 6.90 -1.30
N GLY A 99 0.96 7.18 -0.02
CA GLY A 99 1.99 7.53 0.95
C GLY A 99 2.93 6.35 1.22
N GLY A 100 2.39 5.14 1.38
CA GLY A 100 3.19 3.94 1.61
C GLY A 100 4.05 3.53 0.42
N TRP A 101 3.58 3.74 -0.81
CA TRP A 101 4.32 3.36 -2.02
C TRP A 101 5.44 4.36 -2.37
N THR A 102 5.19 5.66 -2.18
CA THR A 102 6.23 6.69 -2.37
C THR A 102 7.30 6.61 -1.28
N MET A 103 6.91 6.39 -0.03
CA MET A 103 7.85 6.22 1.09
C MET A 103 8.69 4.95 0.96
N ARG A 104 8.16 3.90 0.31
CA ARG A 104 8.92 2.67 0.03
C ARG A 104 10.17 2.95 -0.80
N GLY A 105 10.10 3.79 -1.82
CA GLY A 105 11.27 4.14 -2.66
C GLY A 105 12.36 4.89 -1.88
N VAL A 106 11.97 5.89 -1.08
CA VAL A 106 12.91 6.75 -0.33
C VAL A 106 13.61 5.99 0.80
N LEU A 107 12.91 5.09 1.49
CA LEU A 107 13.49 4.26 2.56
C LEU A 107 14.27 3.04 2.03
N GLN A 108 13.93 2.53 0.84
CA GLN A 108 14.63 1.40 0.23
C GLN A 108 15.91 1.80 -0.51
N GLU A 109 16.02 2.97 -1.12
CA GLU A 109 17.22 3.34 -1.88
C GLU A 109 18.51 3.36 -1.04
N GLY A 110 18.43 3.77 0.24
CA GLY A 110 19.60 3.77 1.14
C GLY A 110 19.98 2.39 1.69
N SER A 111 18.99 1.52 1.95
CA SER A 111 19.21 0.20 2.56
C SER A 111 19.39 -0.94 1.55
N ASN A 112 18.73 -0.87 0.39
CA ASN A 112 18.86 -1.85 -0.70
C ASN A 112 20.27 -1.86 -1.29
N GLY A 113 20.95 -0.71 -1.38
CA GLY A 113 22.30 -0.65 -1.93
C GLY A 113 23.31 -1.43 -1.10
N LEU A 114 23.20 -1.40 0.24
CA LEU A 114 24.13 -2.12 1.12
C LEU A 114 23.75 -3.58 1.30
N SER A 115 22.46 -3.90 1.41
CA SER A 115 22.02 -5.30 1.45
C SER A 115 22.35 -6.02 0.14
N ALA A 116 22.16 -5.36 -1.01
CA ALA A 116 22.58 -5.91 -2.31
C ALA A 116 24.10 -6.11 -2.38
N LEU A 117 24.89 -5.17 -1.87
CA LEU A 117 26.35 -5.32 -1.83
C LEU A 117 26.76 -6.56 -1.00
N ALA A 118 26.17 -6.73 0.19
CA ALA A 118 26.45 -7.89 1.03
C ALA A 118 26.07 -9.21 0.35
N GLN A 119 24.92 -9.23 -0.33
CA GLN A 119 24.44 -10.40 -1.07
C GLN A 119 25.33 -10.73 -2.27
N GLU A 120 25.75 -9.73 -3.04
CA GLU A 120 26.68 -9.90 -4.16
C GLU A 120 28.04 -10.44 -3.70
N ALA A 121 28.52 -10.00 -2.53
CA ALA A 121 29.73 -10.54 -1.94
C ALA A 121 29.58 -11.99 -1.50
N ALA A 122 28.46 -12.34 -0.87
CA ALA A 122 28.17 -13.73 -0.49
C ALA A 122 28.10 -14.65 -1.72
N TYR A 123 27.47 -14.22 -2.81
CA TYR A 123 27.45 -14.98 -4.07
C TYR A 123 28.85 -15.09 -4.70
N SER A 124 29.61 -13.99 -4.73
CA SER A 124 30.98 -14.01 -5.25
C SER A 124 31.89 -14.92 -4.42
N TYR A 125 31.72 -14.93 -3.10
CA TYR A 125 32.39 -15.85 -2.20
C TYR A 125 32.07 -17.30 -2.55
N GLY A 126 30.79 -17.66 -2.64
CA GLY A 126 30.37 -19.03 -2.93
C GLY A 126 30.90 -19.58 -4.26
N VAL A 127 31.09 -18.72 -5.26
CA VAL A 127 31.63 -19.12 -6.57
C VAL A 127 33.15 -19.28 -6.54
N TYR A 128 33.88 -18.33 -5.94
CA TYR A 128 35.33 -18.27 -6.12
C TYR A 128 36.16 -18.75 -4.92
N ALA A 129 35.61 -18.67 -3.70
CA ALA A 129 36.31 -19.14 -2.50
C ALA A 129 36.57 -20.67 -2.50
N PRO A 130 35.75 -21.53 -3.12
CA PRO A 130 36.10 -22.95 -3.23
C PRO A 130 37.17 -23.27 -4.30
N ASP A 131 37.40 -22.38 -5.28
CA ASP A 131 38.34 -22.64 -6.39
C ASP A 131 39.80 -22.60 -5.89
N ARG A 132 40.56 -23.67 -6.13
CA ARG A 132 41.97 -23.81 -5.74
C ARG A 132 42.94 -23.50 -6.88
N VAL A 133 42.47 -23.46 -8.13
CA VAL A 133 43.33 -23.33 -9.32
C VAL A 133 43.46 -21.87 -9.74
N ARG A 134 42.35 -21.12 -9.78
CA ARG A 134 42.35 -19.68 -10.16
C ARG A 134 41.37 -18.85 -9.31
N PRO A 135 41.60 -18.75 -7.99
CA PRO A 135 40.72 -17.97 -7.11
C PRO A 135 40.69 -16.47 -7.44
N VAL A 136 41.78 -15.94 -8.02
CA VAL A 136 41.97 -14.52 -8.34
C VAL A 136 42.56 -14.34 -9.74
N GLU A 137 42.24 -13.22 -10.38
CA GLU A 137 42.75 -12.86 -11.71
C GLU A 137 44.15 -12.27 -11.64
N ILE A 138 44.41 -11.42 -10.64
CA ILE A 138 45.70 -10.81 -10.38
C ILE A 138 46.16 -11.23 -8.99
N ARG A 139 47.38 -11.80 -8.91
CA ARG A 139 47.97 -12.26 -7.64
C ARG A 139 48.49 -11.09 -6.81
N ALA A 140 48.59 -11.31 -5.50
CA ALA A 140 49.10 -10.34 -4.55
C ALA A 140 50.58 -9.95 -4.75
N SER A 141 51.35 -10.71 -5.54
CA SER A 141 52.74 -10.37 -5.89
C SER A 141 52.89 -8.98 -6.50
N ASP A 142 51.83 -8.44 -7.11
CA ASP A 142 51.76 -7.10 -7.70
C ASP A 142 50.66 -6.25 -7.06
N SER A 143 50.63 -6.17 -5.72
CA SER A 143 49.59 -5.45 -4.96
C SER A 143 49.42 -3.96 -5.38
N ALA A 144 50.51 -3.30 -5.76
CA ALA A 144 50.48 -1.93 -6.28
C ALA A 144 49.80 -1.84 -7.66
N GLU A 145 50.11 -2.78 -8.56
CA GLU A 145 49.49 -2.86 -9.89
C GLU A 145 48.01 -3.22 -9.80
N LEU A 146 47.67 -4.19 -8.94
CA LEU A 146 46.29 -4.56 -8.63
C LEU A 146 45.48 -3.34 -8.18
N THR A 147 46.02 -2.57 -7.24
CA THR A 147 45.35 -1.39 -6.68
C THR A 147 45.10 -0.34 -7.76
N GLN A 148 46.11 -0.08 -8.60
CA GLN A 148 46.00 0.89 -9.70
C GLN A 148 45.03 0.41 -10.78
N TRP A 149 45.07 -0.87 -11.15
CA TRP A 149 44.17 -1.48 -12.12
C TRP A 149 42.71 -1.43 -11.66
N VAL A 150 42.44 -1.82 -10.41
CA VAL A 150 41.11 -1.75 -9.79
C VAL A 150 40.62 -0.30 -9.76
N SER A 151 41.44 0.62 -9.26
CA SER A 151 41.07 2.03 -9.15
C SER A 151 40.72 2.65 -10.52
N ASN A 152 41.49 2.29 -11.55
CA ASN A 152 41.25 2.75 -12.92
C ASN A 152 39.93 2.23 -13.51
N ARG A 153 39.52 1.01 -13.13
CA ARG A 153 38.26 0.42 -13.60
C ARG A 153 37.06 0.95 -12.83
N LEU A 154 37.19 1.10 -11.53
CA LEU A 154 36.13 1.63 -10.67
C LEU A 154 36.01 3.17 -10.75
N LYS A 155 36.97 3.84 -11.37
CA LYS A 155 37.04 5.32 -11.49
C LYS A 155 37.08 6.02 -10.13
N GLN A 156 37.54 5.33 -9.09
CA GLN A 156 37.66 5.81 -7.73
C GLN A 156 38.89 5.16 -7.06
N PRO A 157 39.65 5.89 -6.21
CA PRO A 157 40.77 5.29 -5.50
C PRO A 157 40.28 4.18 -4.57
N VAL A 158 40.85 2.99 -4.72
CA VAL A 158 40.63 1.85 -3.83
C VAL A 158 41.89 1.59 -3.04
N LYS A 159 41.74 1.28 -1.75
CA LYS A 159 42.81 0.78 -0.89
C LYS A 159 42.58 -0.70 -0.66
N VAL A 160 43.62 -1.52 -0.81
CA VAL A 160 43.58 -2.94 -0.44
C VAL A 160 43.93 -3.05 1.05
N PRO A 161 43.02 -3.55 1.89
CA PRO A 161 43.29 -3.71 3.32
C PRO A 161 44.39 -4.73 3.59
N ASP A 162 45.27 -4.43 4.53
CA ASP A 162 46.25 -5.37 5.08
C ASP A 162 45.64 -6.08 6.30
N LEU A 163 45.46 -7.40 6.16
CA LEU A 163 44.89 -8.26 7.19
C LEU A 163 45.93 -9.19 7.83
N SER A 164 47.23 -8.96 7.56
CA SER A 164 48.32 -9.78 8.10
C SER A 164 48.32 -9.84 9.63
N VAL A 165 47.99 -8.73 10.29
CA VAL A 165 47.85 -8.63 11.75
C VAL A 165 46.72 -9.53 12.29
N SER A 166 45.71 -9.82 11.45
CA SER A 166 44.60 -10.73 11.78
C SER A 166 44.86 -12.18 11.35
N GLY A 167 46.07 -12.50 10.85
CA GLY A 167 46.44 -13.84 10.40
C GLY A 167 46.06 -14.17 8.95
N TYR A 168 45.57 -13.18 8.18
CA TYR A 168 45.13 -13.39 6.80
C TYR A 168 46.11 -12.78 5.80
N ARG A 169 46.45 -13.55 4.76
CA ARG A 169 47.30 -13.12 3.65
C ARG A 169 46.44 -12.79 2.44
N LEU A 170 46.80 -11.71 1.75
CA LEU A 170 46.15 -11.37 0.48
C LEU A 170 46.56 -12.41 -0.57
N MET A 171 45.58 -13.11 -1.14
CA MET A 171 45.81 -13.98 -2.29
C MET A 171 45.88 -13.18 -3.58
N GLY A 172 45.04 -12.15 -3.69
CA GLY A 172 44.97 -11.24 -4.82
C GLY A 172 43.58 -10.64 -4.98
N GLY A 173 43.27 -10.16 -6.19
CA GLY A 173 41.98 -9.56 -6.47
C GLY A 173 41.46 -9.81 -7.88
N ARG A 174 40.18 -9.47 -8.07
CA ARG A 174 39.49 -9.51 -9.36
C ARG A 174 38.37 -8.48 -9.44
N LEU A 175 37.93 -8.19 -10.66
CA LEU A 175 36.71 -7.43 -10.88
C LEU A 175 35.51 -8.37 -10.99
N VAL A 176 34.40 -7.94 -10.43
CA VAL A 176 33.11 -8.62 -10.50
C VAL A 176 32.09 -7.65 -11.08
N ALA A 177 31.34 -8.10 -12.08
CA ALA A 177 30.20 -7.35 -12.59
C ALA A 177 29.00 -7.62 -11.69
N THR A 178 28.38 -6.57 -11.18
CA THR A 178 27.19 -6.68 -10.34
C THR A 178 26.05 -5.86 -10.91
N SER A 179 24.83 -6.09 -10.41
CA SER A 179 23.63 -5.36 -10.87
C SER A 179 23.69 -3.87 -10.58
N HIS A 180 24.59 -3.43 -9.70
CA HIS A 180 24.77 -2.02 -9.32
C HIS A 180 26.10 -1.44 -9.82
N GLY A 181 26.77 -2.11 -10.76
CA GLY A 181 28.01 -1.64 -11.37
C GLY A 181 29.20 -2.58 -11.13
N PRO A 182 30.40 -2.18 -11.56
CA PRO A 182 31.61 -2.96 -11.30
C PRO A 182 31.97 -2.91 -9.81
N ALA A 183 32.39 -4.04 -9.27
CA ALA A 183 32.92 -4.18 -7.92
C ALA A 183 34.31 -4.81 -7.97
N ALA A 184 35.17 -4.48 -7.01
CA ALA A 184 36.44 -5.14 -6.80
C ALA A 184 36.35 -6.11 -5.63
N MET A 185 36.84 -7.31 -5.87
CA MET A 185 36.87 -8.42 -4.91
C MET A 185 38.31 -8.71 -4.57
N PHE A 186 38.65 -8.66 -3.28
CA PHE A 186 39.94 -9.09 -2.74
C PHE A 186 39.72 -10.35 -1.93
N MET A 187 40.55 -11.37 -2.19
CA MET A 187 40.47 -12.65 -1.50
C MET A 187 41.67 -12.84 -0.61
N TYR A 188 41.42 -13.34 0.59
CA TYR A 188 42.43 -13.63 1.58
C TYR A 188 42.32 -15.07 2.06
N ASP A 189 43.45 -15.67 2.43
CA ASP A 189 43.54 -16.98 3.07
C ASP A 189 44.29 -16.89 4.40
N ASP A 190 44.10 -17.87 5.26
CA ASP A 190 44.92 -18.10 6.45
C ASP A 190 45.69 -19.43 6.36
N ASP A 191 46.39 -19.80 7.43
CA ASP A 191 47.11 -21.08 7.51
C ASP A 191 46.21 -22.31 7.67
N HIS A 192 44.95 -22.12 8.06
CA HIS A 192 43.96 -23.18 8.22
C HIS A 192 43.17 -23.44 6.93
N GLY A 193 43.32 -22.58 5.93
CA GLY A 193 42.59 -22.62 4.66
C GLY A 193 41.25 -21.90 4.70
N ASP A 194 40.96 -21.16 5.77
CA ASP A 194 39.80 -20.30 5.88
C ASP A 194 39.96 -19.11 4.93
N ARG A 195 38.87 -18.81 4.21
CA ARG A 195 38.87 -17.73 3.21
C ARG A 195 37.99 -16.59 3.62
N LEU A 196 38.51 -15.39 3.38
CA LEU A 196 37.77 -14.14 3.50
C LEU A 196 37.71 -13.43 2.15
N VAL A 197 36.60 -12.74 1.93
CA VAL A 197 36.43 -11.87 0.77
C VAL A 197 36.06 -10.48 1.23
N VAL A 198 36.80 -9.50 0.73
CA VAL A 198 36.45 -8.09 0.83
C VAL A 198 35.96 -7.63 -0.54
N LEU A 199 34.69 -7.27 -0.63
CA LEU A 199 34.11 -6.68 -1.85
C LEU A 199 33.92 -5.17 -1.63
N THR A 200 34.33 -4.37 -2.61
CA THR A 200 34.15 -2.92 -2.59
C THR A 200 33.62 -2.40 -3.92
N ARG A 201 32.73 -1.40 -3.87
CA ARG A 201 32.18 -0.76 -5.07
C ARG A 201 31.77 0.69 -4.79
N PRO A 202 31.78 1.58 -5.79
CA PRO A 202 31.14 2.89 -5.70
C PRO A 202 29.63 2.77 -5.46
N MET A 203 29.10 3.56 -4.52
CA MET A 203 27.66 3.68 -4.27
C MET A 203 27.04 4.75 -5.20
N SER A 204 25.74 4.63 -5.48
CA SER A 204 25.02 5.64 -6.27
C SER A 204 25.02 7.02 -5.62
N ASN A 205 24.97 7.07 -4.29
CA ASN A 205 25.15 8.30 -3.52
C ASN A 205 26.62 8.45 -3.09
N ARG A 206 27.30 9.47 -3.61
CA ARG A 206 28.72 9.75 -3.37
C ARG A 206 29.04 10.23 -1.95
N ASN A 207 28.03 10.65 -1.20
CA ASN A 207 28.17 11.08 0.20
C ASN A 207 27.50 10.08 1.15
N LEU A 208 27.27 8.83 0.71
CA LEU A 208 26.69 7.82 1.56
C LEU A 208 27.70 7.38 2.61
N ASP A 209 27.39 7.68 3.86
CA ASP A 209 28.07 7.17 5.04
C ASP A 209 27.08 6.34 5.84
N THR A 210 27.42 5.09 6.14
CA THR A 210 26.55 4.19 6.89
C THR A 210 27.38 3.40 7.88
N PRO A 211 26.96 3.32 9.16
CA PRO A 211 27.69 2.55 10.15
C PRO A 211 27.74 1.07 9.75
N MET A 212 28.73 0.38 10.29
CA MET A 212 28.93 -1.05 10.04
C MET A 212 27.78 -1.87 10.64
N MET A 213 27.16 -2.68 9.79
CA MET A 213 26.03 -3.54 10.15
C MET A 213 26.39 -5.01 9.89
N PRO A 214 26.03 -5.93 10.79
CA PRO A 214 26.17 -7.36 10.54
C PRO A 214 25.22 -7.79 9.42
N GLN A 215 25.67 -8.72 8.58
CA GLN A 215 24.89 -9.34 7.52
C GLN A 215 25.17 -10.85 7.49
N SER A 216 24.17 -11.62 7.09
CA SER A 216 24.32 -13.06 6.89
C SER A 216 23.52 -13.45 5.65
N THR A 217 24.10 -14.31 4.80
CA THR A 217 23.43 -14.84 3.62
C THR A 217 23.77 -16.32 3.51
N GLY A 218 22.80 -17.19 3.80
CA GLY A 218 23.04 -18.63 3.94
C GLY A 218 24.08 -18.91 5.03
N ASP A 219 25.07 -19.73 4.70
CA ASP A 219 26.15 -20.16 5.60
C ASP A 219 27.32 -19.16 5.69
N VAL A 220 27.19 -18.00 5.05
CA VAL A 220 28.22 -16.96 5.03
C VAL A 220 27.78 -15.79 5.89
N ALA A 221 28.60 -15.43 6.87
CA ALA A 221 28.42 -14.25 7.71
C ALA A 221 29.35 -13.13 7.26
N GLY A 222 29.02 -11.90 7.65
CA GLY A 222 29.79 -10.75 7.25
C GLY A 222 29.35 -9.43 7.86
N PHE A 223 30.03 -8.38 7.44
CA PHE A 223 29.70 -7.00 7.78
C PHE A 223 29.66 -6.16 6.51
N VAL A 224 28.78 -5.16 6.48
CA VAL A 224 28.67 -4.20 5.39
C VAL A 224 28.63 -2.78 5.93
N TRP A 225 29.25 -1.84 5.23
CA TRP A 225 29.23 -0.42 5.56
C TRP A 225 29.48 0.45 4.32
N ALA A 226 29.22 1.74 4.46
CA ALA A 226 29.61 2.76 3.48
C ALA A 226 30.43 3.86 4.15
N ASP A 227 31.45 4.34 3.45
CA ASP A 227 32.30 5.45 3.88
C ASP A 227 32.75 6.24 2.65
N GLY A 228 32.42 7.54 2.59
CA GLY A 228 32.76 8.43 1.49
C GLY A 228 32.19 8.00 0.13
N GLY A 229 30.98 7.43 0.12
CA GLY A 229 30.35 6.92 -1.10
C GLY A 229 30.94 5.63 -1.66
N MET A 230 31.89 5.00 -0.94
CA MET A 230 32.35 3.65 -1.23
C MET A 230 31.66 2.66 -0.29
N GLY A 231 31.09 1.61 -0.86
CA GLY A 231 30.57 0.48 -0.10
C GLY A 231 31.65 -0.57 0.09
N TYR A 232 31.66 -1.16 1.28
CA TYR A 232 32.58 -2.24 1.66
C TYR A 232 31.79 -3.35 2.30
N THR A 233 32.18 -4.59 2.01
CA THR A 233 31.67 -5.75 2.72
C THR A 233 32.76 -6.78 2.92
N LEU A 234 32.82 -7.33 4.13
CA LEU A 234 33.64 -8.47 4.49
C LEU A 234 32.73 -9.68 4.66
N VAL A 235 33.02 -10.77 3.97
CA VAL A 235 32.29 -12.04 4.08
C VAL A 235 33.22 -13.23 4.23
N GLY A 236 32.78 -14.24 4.99
CA GLY A 236 33.50 -15.50 5.19
C GLY A 236 32.65 -16.55 5.90
N GLN A 237 33.05 -17.82 5.82
CA GLN A 237 32.43 -18.92 6.57
C GLN A 237 32.96 -18.99 8.00
N LEU A 238 32.88 -17.88 8.72
CA LEU A 238 33.36 -17.74 10.09
C LEU A 238 32.29 -17.08 10.96
N PRO A 239 32.27 -17.32 12.28
CA PRO A 239 31.35 -16.65 13.18
C PRO A 239 31.49 -15.12 13.12
N GLY A 240 30.35 -14.41 13.22
CA GLY A 240 30.34 -12.94 13.17
C GLY A 240 31.22 -12.28 14.24
N ASP A 241 31.38 -12.90 15.41
CA ASP A 241 32.25 -12.39 16.49
C ASP A 241 33.73 -12.39 16.10
N THR A 242 34.16 -13.35 15.27
CA THR A 242 35.53 -13.40 14.71
C THR A 242 35.71 -12.40 13.56
N LEU A 243 34.67 -12.20 12.75
CA LEU A 243 34.71 -11.27 11.61
C LEU A 243 34.66 -9.80 12.04
N LYS A 244 34.00 -9.48 13.15
CA LYS A 244 33.81 -8.11 13.65
C LYS A 244 35.14 -7.34 13.87
N PRO A 245 36.15 -7.87 14.57
CA PRO A 245 37.43 -7.18 14.73
C PRO A 245 38.15 -6.96 13.39
N ILE A 246 38.07 -7.93 12.48
CA ILE A 246 38.68 -7.83 11.13
C ILE A 246 37.99 -6.72 10.32
N ALA A 247 36.66 -6.69 10.33
CA ALA A 247 35.88 -5.64 9.66
C ALA A 247 36.19 -4.23 10.20
N ASN A 248 36.39 -4.11 11.51
CA ASN A 248 36.83 -2.84 12.11
C ASN A 248 38.22 -2.40 11.61
N GLU A 249 39.13 -3.35 11.40
CA GLU A 249 40.48 -3.04 10.91
C GLU A 249 40.45 -2.58 9.45
N ILE A 250 39.70 -3.27 8.60
CA ILE A 250 39.44 -2.83 7.21
C ILE A 250 38.93 -1.40 7.22
N ARG A 251 37.87 -1.13 8.00
CA ARG A 251 37.23 0.19 8.06
C ARG A 251 38.19 1.30 8.49
N LYS A 252 39.14 1.04 9.39
CA LYS A 252 40.15 2.03 9.78
C LYS A 252 41.10 2.36 8.63
N GLN A 253 41.54 1.34 7.88
CA GLN A 253 42.51 1.49 6.81
C GLN A 253 41.91 2.10 5.54
N THR A 254 40.64 1.80 5.25
CA THR A 254 39.94 2.25 4.03
C THR A 254 39.32 3.64 4.16
N ARG A 255 39.40 4.27 5.33
CA ARG A 255 38.91 5.65 5.49
C ARG A 255 39.62 6.59 4.49
N PRO A 256 38.87 7.42 3.77
CA PRO A 256 39.46 8.51 3.00
C PRO A 256 40.15 9.48 3.96
N ILE A 257 41.31 10.00 3.55
CA ILE A 257 42.06 11.07 4.26
C ILE A 257 41.45 12.40 3.85
#